data_AF-A0A434PSS7-F1
#
_entry.id   AF-A0A434PSS7-F1
#
_cell.length_a   1.000
_cell.length_b   1.000
_cell.length_c   1.000
_cell.angle_alpha   90.00
_cell.angle_beta   90.00
_cell.angle_gamma   90.00
#
_symmetry.space_group_name_H-M   'P 1'
#
loop_
_entity.id
_entity.type
_entity.pdbx_description
1 polymer ?
#
loop_
_entity_poly.entity_id
_entity_poly.type
_entity_poly.pdbx_seq_one_letter_code
_entity_poly.pdbx_strand_id
1 'polypeptide(L)'
;MEGTGVIDRFLGVFTSYIDSGFGLLGGEVAFIASTLIVIDITLAALFWAWGADEDIIARLVKKTIFVGVFAYLISNWNGLAKIVFDSFAGLGLMASGTSFSVADLMRPGRVAQTGLDAGRPLLESISDIMGYWSFFENFIQIACLLFAWALVLLAFFILAVQLFVTLIEFKLTTLAGFVLIPFGLFSQSAFMAERVLGNVISSGIKILVLAVIIGIGSTLFG
;
A
#
# COMPACT_ATOMS: atom_id res chain seq x y z
N MET A 1 13.47 -22.90 8.77
CA MET A 1 12.39 -22.05 9.32
C MET A 1 12.87 -20.70 9.87
N GLU A 2 14.12 -20.25 9.61
CA GLU A 2 14.63 -18.98 10.16
C GLU A 2 14.72 -17.81 9.16
N GLY A 3 14.67 -18.06 7.84
CA GLY A 3 14.91 -17.03 6.82
C GLY A 3 13.75 -16.03 6.60
N THR A 4 12.51 -16.42 6.85
CA THR A 4 11.34 -15.54 6.66
C THR A 4 11.13 -14.53 7.79
N GLY A 5 11.74 -14.76 8.96
CA GLY A 5 11.62 -13.87 10.12
C GLY A 5 12.35 -12.54 9.95
N VAL A 6 13.37 -12.45 9.08
CA VAL A 6 14.15 -11.22 8.87
C VAL A 6 13.34 -10.19 8.07
N ILE A 7 12.64 -10.62 7.03
CA ILE A 7 11.80 -9.74 6.20
C ILE A 7 10.59 -9.25 7.00
N ASP A 8 9.93 -10.13 7.75
CA ASP A 8 8.81 -9.76 8.62
C ASP A 8 9.26 -8.82 9.76
N ARG A 9 10.46 -9.04 10.34
CA ARG A 9 11.04 -8.15 11.35
C ARG A 9 11.39 -6.79 10.76
N PHE A 10 11.95 -6.74 9.55
CA PHE A 10 12.26 -5.48 8.88
C PHE A 10 11.00 -4.69 8.52
N LEU A 11 9.94 -5.36 8.04
CA LEU A 11 8.65 -4.72 7.77
C LEU A 11 7.95 -4.26 9.05
N GLY A 12 8.06 -5.02 10.14
CA GLY A 12 7.57 -4.61 11.46
C GLY A 12 8.28 -3.37 11.99
N VAL A 13 9.62 -3.29 11.83
CA VAL A 13 10.40 -2.10 12.17
C VAL A 13 10.00 -0.92 11.28
N PHE A 14 9.91 -1.10 9.96
CA PHE A 14 9.48 -0.03 9.03
C PHE A 14 8.06 0.47 9.32
N THR A 15 7.13 -0.44 9.60
CA THR A 15 5.76 -0.10 9.96
C THR A 15 5.72 0.70 11.26
N SER A 16 6.47 0.26 12.27
CA SER A 16 6.62 0.98 13.54
C SER A 16 7.23 2.38 13.34
N TYR A 17 8.24 2.52 12.49
CA TYR A 17 8.85 3.83 12.21
C TYR A 17 7.89 4.76 11.48
N ILE A 18 7.13 4.25 10.51
CA ILE A 18 6.16 5.07 9.77
C ILE A 18 4.98 5.47 10.66
N ASP A 19 4.46 4.54 11.46
CA ASP A 19 3.37 4.83 12.40
C ASP A 19 3.83 5.84 13.47
N SER A 20 5.11 5.77 13.89
CA SER A 20 5.71 6.81 14.74
C SER A 20 5.83 8.16 14.03
N GLY A 21 6.09 8.17 12.71
CA GLY A 21 6.17 9.37 11.89
C GLY A 21 4.85 10.14 11.83
N PHE A 22 3.71 9.45 11.75
CA PHE A 22 2.39 10.09 11.86
C PHE A 22 2.17 10.75 13.23
N GLY A 23 2.62 10.10 14.31
CA GLY A 23 2.55 10.66 15.66
C GLY A 23 3.45 11.89 15.85
N LEU A 24 4.67 11.86 15.31
CA LEU A 24 5.63 12.96 15.38
C LEU A 24 5.17 14.18 14.56
N LEU A 25 4.63 13.95 13.36
CA LEU A 25 4.18 15.02 12.47
C LEU A 25 2.79 15.56 12.85
N GLY A 26 2.02 14.85 13.66
CA GLY A 26 0.64 15.22 14.00
C GLY A 26 0.51 16.63 14.58
N GLY A 27 1.44 17.02 15.46
CA GLY A 27 1.44 18.35 16.07
C GLY A 27 1.69 19.48 15.05
N GLU A 28 2.66 19.30 14.15
CA GLU A 28 2.96 20.31 13.12
C GLU A 28 1.85 20.39 12.06
N VAL A 29 1.31 19.25 11.64
CA VAL A 29 0.20 19.21 10.67
C VAL A 29 -1.04 19.89 11.23
N ALA A 30 -1.34 19.69 12.52
CA ALA A 30 -2.42 20.39 13.21
C ALA A 30 -2.17 21.91 13.28
N PHE A 31 -0.93 22.33 13.55
CA PHE A 31 -0.55 23.74 13.56
C PHE A 31 -0.72 24.40 12.17
N ILE A 32 -0.22 23.76 11.11
CA ILE A 32 -0.38 24.23 9.73
C ILE A 32 -1.86 24.31 9.36
N ALA A 33 -2.65 23.27 9.68
CA ALA A 33 -4.08 23.25 9.43
C ALA A 33 -4.79 24.39 10.16
N SER A 34 -4.53 24.60 11.45
CA SER A 34 -5.15 25.70 12.21
C SER A 34 -4.80 27.07 11.65
N THR A 35 -3.53 27.28 11.24
CA THR A 35 -3.07 28.54 10.67
C THR A 35 -3.76 28.81 9.34
N LEU A 36 -3.84 27.79 8.47
CA LEU A 36 -4.53 27.89 7.19
C LEU A 36 -6.03 28.15 7.36
N ILE A 37 -6.68 27.48 8.32
CA ILE A 37 -8.09 27.73 8.65
C ILE A 37 -8.31 29.18 9.07
N VAL A 38 -7.47 29.71 9.97
CA VAL A 38 -7.58 31.10 10.44
C VAL A 38 -7.41 32.08 9.29
N ILE A 39 -6.39 31.90 8.44
CA ILE A 39 -6.16 32.76 7.28
C ILE A 39 -7.36 32.73 6.33
N ASP A 40 -7.84 31.53 6.00
CA ASP A 40 -8.91 31.30 5.05
C ASP A 40 -10.25 31.87 5.53
N ILE A 41 -10.60 31.70 6.81
CA ILE A 41 -11.80 32.31 7.41
C ILE A 41 -11.66 33.83 7.49
N THR A 42 -10.48 34.36 7.85
CA THR A 42 -10.25 35.81 7.94
C THR A 42 -10.42 36.49 6.59
N LEU A 43 -9.84 35.92 5.53
CA LEU A 43 -9.99 36.44 4.17
C LEU A 43 -11.45 36.35 3.69
N ALA A 44 -12.14 35.24 3.95
CA ALA A 44 -13.55 35.09 3.62
C ALA A 44 -14.42 36.14 4.32
N ALA A 45 -14.17 36.40 5.61
CA ALA A 45 -14.88 37.43 6.37
C ALA A 45 -14.63 38.84 5.82
N LEU A 46 -13.38 39.16 5.43
CA LEU A 46 -13.02 40.42 4.77
C LEU A 46 -13.75 40.61 3.44
N PHE A 47 -13.86 39.56 2.62
CA PHE A 47 -14.60 39.62 1.36
C PHE A 47 -16.10 39.78 1.56
N TRP A 48 -16.69 39.11 2.55
CA TRP A 48 -18.10 39.29 2.89
C TRP A 48 -18.40 40.67 3.45
N ALA A 49 -17.48 41.27 4.21
CA ALA A 49 -17.65 42.62 4.73
C ALA A 49 -17.69 43.70 3.62
N TRP A 50 -17.14 43.42 2.44
CA TRP A 50 -17.18 44.33 1.28
C TRP A 50 -18.43 44.13 0.41
N GLY A 51 -19.05 42.95 0.44
CA GLY A 51 -20.24 42.61 -0.34
C GLY A 51 -21.54 42.95 0.37
N ALA A 52 -22.23 44.00 -0.05
CA ALA A 52 -23.43 44.51 0.62
C ALA A 52 -24.72 43.69 0.40
N ASP A 53 -24.73 42.65 -0.45
CA ASP A 53 -25.98 42.03 -0.95
C ASP A 53 -25.88 40.50 -1.14
N GLU A 54 -25.06 39.82 -0.34
CA GLU A 54 -24.88 38.36 -0.43
C GLU A 54 -25.45 37.64 0.79
N ASP A 55 -26.02 36.44 0.59
CA ASP A 55 -26.45 35.53 1.67
C ASP A 55 -25.22 35.03 2.46
N ILE A 56 -24.77 35.84 3.42
CA ILE A 56 -23.62 35.57 4.31
C ILE A 56 -23.79 34.21 5.01
N ILE A 57 -25.03 33.87 5.42
CA ILE A 57 -25.35 32.60 6.09
C ILE A 57 -25.08 31.40 5.17
N ALA A 58 -25.50 31.45 3.90
CA ALA A 58 -25.28 30.36 2.96
C ALA A 58 -23.78 30.13 2.68
N ARG A 59 -23.01 31.22 2.58
CA ARG A 59 -21.55 31.16 2.38
C ARG A 59 -20.82 30.63 3.61
N LEU A 60 -21.22 31.05 4.81
CA LEU A 60 -20.71 30.52 6.07
C LEU A 60 -20.94 29.01 6.17
N VAL A 61 -22.16 28.54 5.96
CA VAL A 61 -22.50 27.11 6.02
C VAL A 61 -21.64 26.30 5.06
N LYS A 62 -21.52 26.74 3.80
CA LYS A 62 -20.68 26.07 2.79
C LYS A 62 -19.22 26.00 3.23
N LYS A 63 -18.71 27.09 3.81
CA LYS A 63 -17.32 27.19 4.27
C LYS A 63 -17.05 26.31 5.49
N THR A 64 -17.96 26.31 6.47
CA THR A 64 -17.87 25.47 7.67
C THR A 64 -17.92 23.98 7.32
N ILE A 65 -18.79 23.57 6.39
CA ILE A 65 -18.82 22.17 5.91
C ILE A 65 -17.51 21.82 5.23
N PHE A 66 -16.99 22.68 4.35
CA PHE A 66 -15.73 22.44 3.66
C PHE A 66 -14.56 22.27 4.64
N VAL A 67 -14.39 23.20 5.58
CA VAL A 67 -13.35 23.12 6.62
C VAL A 67 -13.57 21.90 7.52
N GLY A 68 -14.82 21.58 7.88
CA GLY A 68 -15.17 20.43 8.71
C GLY A 68 -14.80 19.09 8.07
N VAL A 69 -15.00 18.94 6.76
CA VAL A 69 -14.59 17.75 6.01
C VAL A 69 -13.07 17.61 6.02
N PHE A 70 -12.32 18.69 5.78
CA PHE A 70 -10.86 18.65 5.86
C PHE A 70 -10.34 18.37 7.28
N ALA A 71 -10.97 18.94 8.31
CA ALA A 71 -10.63 18.67 9.69
C ALA A 71 -10.84 17.18 10.04
N TYR A 72 -11.96 16.60 9.60
CA TYR A 72 -12.22 15.16 9.75
C TYR A 72 -11.17 14.31 9.04
N LEU A 73 -10.83 14.68 7.80
CA LEU A 73 -9.89 13.95 6.96
C LEU A 73 -8.46 13.99 7.53
N ILE A 74 -8.02 15.13 8.05
CA ILE A 74 -6.72 15.28 8.74
C ILE A 74 -6.73 14.45 10.03
N SER A 75 -7.78 14.55 10.84
CA SER A 75 -7.87 13.84 12.14
C SER A 75 -7.91 12.32 12.00
N ASN A 76 -8.50 11.80 10.92
CA ASN A 76 -8.68 10.36 10.71
C ASN A 76 -7.77 9.80 9.61
N TRP A 77 -6.78 10.57 9.16
CA TRP A 77 -5.99 10.25 7.97
C TRP A 77 -5.34 8.87 8.02
N ASN A 78 -4.73 8.49 9.15
CA ASN A 78 -4.10 7.17 9.31
C ASN A 78 -5.13 6.03 9.14
N GLY A 79 -6.32 6.18 9.74
CA GLY A 79 -7.41 5.22 9.61
C GLY A 79 -7.94 5.13 8.17
N LEU A 80 -8.12 6.28 7.51
CA LEU A 80 -8.55 6.34 6.11
C LEU A 80 -7.53 5.69 5.17
N ALA A 81 -6.24 5.99 5.34
CA ALA A 81 -5.16 5.36 4.58
C ALA A 81 -5.15 3.84 4.75
N LYS A 82 -5.38 3.36 5.97
CA LYS A 82 -5.49 1.92 6.25
C LYS A 82 -6.71 1.28 5.58
N ILE A 83 -7.88 1.92 5.64
CA ILE A 83 -9.09 1.44 4.96
C ILE A 83 -8.86 1.34 3.45
N VAL A 84 -8.24 2.37 2.86
CA VAL A 84 -7.92 2.38 1.42
C VAL A 84 -6.99 1.22 1.08
N PHE A 85 -5.94 1.00 1.87
CA PHE A 85 -5.03 -0.12 1.71
C PHE A 85 -5.75 -1.47 1.78
N ASP A 86 -6.49 -1.71 2.87
CA ASP A 86 -7.21 -2.96 3.12
C ASP A 86 -8.24 -3.23 2.00
N SER A 87 -8.89 -2.18 1.48
CA SER A 87 -9.84 -2.29 0.38
C SER A 87 -9.15 -2.72 -0.92
N PHE A 88 -8.06 -2.05 -1.31
CA PHE A 88 -7.35 -2.39 -2.56
C PHE A 88 -6.70 -3.77 -2.50
N ALA A 89 -6.06 -4.10 -1.38
CA ALA A 89 -5.48 -5.43 -1.16
C ALA A 89 -6.57 -6.51 -1.12
N GLY A 90 -7.69 -6.26 -0.43
CA GLY A 90 -8.83 -7.18 -0.34
C GLY A 90 -9.49 -7.43 -1.69
N LEU A 91 -9.72 -6.39 -2.48
CA LEU A 91 -10.24 -6.51 -3.85
C LEU A 91 -9.28 -7.29 -4.76
N GLY A 92 -7.98 -7.05 -4.64
CA GLY A 92 -6.97 -7.79 -5.42
C GLY A 92 -6.95 -9.29 -5.08
N LEU A 93 -7.06 -9.64 -3.80
CA LEU A 93 -7.15 -11.03 -3.36
C LEU A 93 -8.46 -11.68 -3.80
N MET A 94 -9.59 -10.99 -3.66
CA MET A 94 -10.90 -11.49 -4.11
C MET A 94 -10.91 -11.77 -5.62
N ALA A 95 -10.31 -10.89 -6.42
CA ALA A 95 -10.19 -11.07 -7.87
C ALA A 95 -9.27 -12.24 -8.25
N SER A 96 -8.28 -12.58 -7.42
CA SER A 96 -7.37 -13.71 -7.66
C SER A 96 -7.96 -15.08 -7.31
N GLY A 97 -9.09 -15.14 -6.61
CA GLY A 97 -9.74 -16.40 -6.21
C GLY A 97 -8.94 -17.22 -5.18
N THR A 98 -7.97 -16.61 -4.51
CA THR A 98 -7.06 -17.30 -3.59
C THR A 98 -7.54 -17.26 -2.15
N SER A 99 -7.04 -18.20 -1.32
CA SER A 99 -7.26 -18.22 0.13
C SER A 99 -6.29 -17.30 0.91
N PHE A 100 -5.46 -16.52 0.22
CA PHE A 100 -4.55 -15.57 0.86
C PHE A 100 -5.33 -14.45 1.55
N SER A 101 -4.92 -14.09 2.76
CA SER A 101 -5.50 -12.97 3.50
C SER A 101 -4.73 -11.67 3.25
N VAL A 102 -5.37 -10.51 3.45
CA VAL A 102 -4.71 -9.18 3.38
C VAL A 102 -3.53 -9.10 4.35
N ALA A 103 -3.63 -9.78 5.50
CA ALA A 103 -2.56 -9.86 6.49
C ALA A 103 -1.33 -10.64 5.98
N ASP A 104 -1.51 -11.54 5.02
CA ASP A 104 -0.41 -12.29 4.40
C ASP A 104 0.30 -11.49 3.31
N LEU A 105 -0.40 -10.61 2.59
CA LEU A 105 0.23 -9.65 1.67
C LEU A 105 1.13 -8.65 2.41
N MET A 106 0.74 -8.30 3.63
CA MET A 106 1.58 -7.48 4.51
C MET A 106 2.82 -8.22 5.03
N ARG A 107 2.98 -9.51 4.69
CA ARG A 107 4.12 -10.36 5.05
C ARG A 107 4.77 -10.92 3.78
N PRO A 108 5.67 -10.17 3.13
CA PRO A 108 6.34 -10.63 1.92
C PRO A 108 7.13 -11.94 2.12
N GLY A 109 7.51 -12.28 3.36
CA GLY A 109 8.07 -13.58 3.71
C GLY A 109 7.13 -14.76 3.43
N ARG A 110 5.81 -14.59 3.54
CA ARG A 110 4.81 -15.61 3.20
C ARG A 110 4.73 -15.83 1.69
N VAL A 111 4.85 -14.78 0.89
CA VAL A 111 4.91 -14.89 -0.59
C VAL A 111 6.16 -15.67 -1.02
N ALA A 112 7.30 -15.46 -0.36
CA ALA A 112 8.51 -16.24 -0.61
C ALA A 112 8.36 -17.72 -0.22
N GLN A 113 7.60 -18.03 0.85
CA GLN A 113 7.26 -19.41 1.21
C GLN A 113 6.35 -20.06 0.17
N THR A 114 5.36 -19.34 -0.35
CA THR A 114 4.51 -19.83 -1.45
C THR A 114 5.34 -20.20 -2.67
N GLY A 115 6.41 -19.46 -2.97
CA GLY A 115 7.34 -19.81 -4.05
C GLY A 115 8.13 -21.10 -3.79
N LEU A 116 8.48 -21.39 -2.53
CA LEU A 116 9.12 -22.65 -2.15
C LEU A 116 8.15 -23.82 -2.23
N ASP A 117 6.92 -23.64 -1.77
CA ASP A 117 5.87 -24.66 -1.82
C ASP A 117 5.43 -24.95 -3.26
N ALA A 118 5.30 -23.92 -4.10
CA ALA A 118 5.08 -24.00 -5.55
C ALA A 118 6.20 -24.76 -6.29
N GLY A 119 7.41 -24.75 -5.75
CA GLY A 119 8.55 -25.50 -6.29
C GLY A 119 8.58 -26.97 -5.87
N ARG A 120 7.82 -27.39 -4.84
CA ARG A 120 7.83 -28.78 -4.34
C ARG A 120 7.41 -29.82 -5.39
N PRO A 121 6.39 -29.60 -6.23
CA PRO A 121 6.02 -30.58 -7.28
C PRO A 121 7.14 -30.83 -8.28
N LEU A 122 7.96 -29.81 -8.58
CA LEU A 122 9.14 -29.94 -9.43
C LEU A 122 10.23 -30.79 -8.75
N LEU A 123 10.47 -30.58 -7.46
CA LEU A 123 11.40 -31.38 -6.66
C LEU A 123 10.93 -32.83 -6.51
N GLU A 124 9.63 -33.05 -6.35
CA GLU A 124 9.02 -34.38 -6.23
C GLU A 124 9.08 -35.13 -7.57
N SER A 125 8.82 -34.44 -8.69
CA SER A 125 9.02 -34.98 -10.05
C SER A 125 10.48 -35.33 -10.33
N ILE A 126 11.43 -34.56 -9.79
CA ILE A 126 12.86 -34.90 -9.86
C ILE A 126 13.16 -36.16 -9.02
N SER A 127 12.58 -36.26 -7.82
CA SER A 127 12.76 -37.39 -6.91
C SER A 127 12.23 -38.71 -7.47
N ASP A 128 11.11 -38.69 -8.20
CA ASP A 128 10.49 -39.88 -8.80
C ASP A 128 11.34 -40.46 -9.96
N ILE A 129 12.17 -39.61 -10.59
CA ILE A 129 13.05 -39.98 -11.71
C ILE A 129 14.48 -40.33 -11.20
N MET A 130 14.78 -40.16 -9.90
CA MET A 130 16.08 -40.45 -9.27
C MET A 130 16.36 -41.95 -9.00
N GLY A 131 15.82 -42.87 -9.80
CA GLY A 131 16.19 -44.29 -9.74
C GLY A 131 17.65 -44.52 -10.19
N TYR A 132 18.36 -45.46 -9.55
CA TYR A 132 19.81 -45.72 -9.71
C TYR A 132 20.28 -45.90 -11.18
N TRP A 133 19.39 -46.33 -12.08
CA TRP A 133 19.63 -46.46 -13.53
C TRP A 133 18.96 -45.36 -14.39
N SER A 134 17.84 -44.79 -13.94
CA SER A 134 17.06 -43.77 -14.67
C SER A 134 17.68 -42.36 -14.59
N PHE A 135 18.49 -42.11 -13.56
CA PHE A 135 19.26 -40.87 -13.39
C PHE A 135 20.22 -40.59 -14.55
N PHE A 136 20.83 -41.64 -15.13
CA PHE A 136 21.76 -41.52 -16.27
C PHE A 136 21.02 -41.39 -17.62
N GLU A 137 19.84 -41.98 -17.79
CA GLU A 137 19.00 -41.81 -18.99
C GLU A 137 18.34 -40.43 -19.06
N ASN A 138 17.89 -39.90 -17.92
CA ASN A 138 17.09 -38.67 -17.85
C ASN A 138 17.88 -37.47 -17.29
N PHE A 139 19.22 -37.53 -17.29
CA PHE A 139 20.09 -36.49 -16.73
C PHE A 139 19.75 -35.08 -17.26
N ILE A 140 19.47 -34.95 -18.57
CA ILE A 140 19.08 -33.68 -19.21
C ILE A 140 17.72 -33.19 -18.71
N GLN A 141 16.77 -34.08 -18.45
CA GLN A 141 15.45 -33.74 -17.94
C GLN A 141 15.51 -33.31 -16.46
N ILE A 142 16.31 -34.00 -15.64
CA ILE A 142 16.57 -33.60 -14.24
C ILE A 142 17.21 -32.22 -14.19
N ALA A 143 18.21 -31.96 -15.03
CA ALA A 143 18.84 -30.65 -15.14
C ALA A 143 17.85 -29.56 -15.58
N CYS A 144 16.95 -29.85 -16.53
CA CYS A 144 15.91 -28.93 -16.98
C CYS A 144 14.87 -28.63 -15.88
N LEU A 145 14.44 -29.65 -15.13
CA LEU A 145 13.51 -29.49 -14.00
C LEU A 145 14.14 -28.70 -12.84
N LEU A 146 15.42 -28.95 -12.51
CA LEU A 146 16.15 -28.16 -11.52
C LEU A 146 16.30 -26.70 -11.94
N PHE A 147 16.55 -26.45 -13.22
CA PHE A 147 16.63 -25.10 -13.77
C PHE A 147 15.27 -24.39 -13.71
N ALA A 148 14.18 -25.08 -14.10
CA ALA A 148 12.82 -24.56 -13.98
C ALA A 148 12.45 -24.23 -12.53
N TRP A 149 12.80 -25.13 -11.59
CA TRP A 149 12.61 -24.91 -10.15
C TRP A 149 13.34 -23.65 -9.66
N ALA A 150 14.62 -23.49 -10.02
CA ALA A 150 15.40 -22.32 -9.65
C ALA A 150 14.81 -21.02 -10.22
N LEU A 151 14.30 -21.06 -11.46
CA LEU A 151 13.67 -19.91 -12.12
C LEU A 151 12.35 -19.52 -11.42
N VAL A 152 11.51 -20.50 -11.06
CA VAL A 152 10.27 -20.26 -10.30
C VAL A 152 10.58 -19.63 -8.93
N LEU A 153 11.56 -20.18 -8.19
CA LEU A 153 11.98 -19.63 -6.91
C LEU A 153 12.45 -18.17 -7.06
N LEU A 154 13.26 -17.88 -8.09
CA LEU A 154 13.74 -16.54 -8.38
C LEU A 154 12.60 -15.58 -8.75
N ALA A 155 11.60 -16.02 -9.53
CA ALA A 155 10.44 -15.22 -9.89
C ALA A 155 9.60 -14.83 -8.66
N PHE A 156 9.32 -15.78 -7.76
CA PHE A 156 8.61 -15.50 -6.51
C PHE A 156 9.43 -14.60 -5.56
N PHE A 157 10.75 -14.75 -5.55
CA PHE A 157 11.62 -13.85 -4.79
C PHE A 157 11.53 -12.40 -5.28
N ILE A 158 11.57 -12.18 -6.61
CA ILE A 158 11.39 -10.86 -7.20
C ILE A 158 10.01 -10.28 -6.84
N LEU A 159 8.94 -11.09 -6.95
CA LEU A 159 7.59 -10.65 -6.57
C LEU A 159 7.49 -10.25 -5.10
N ALA A 160 8.13 -10.98 -4.19
CA ALA A 160 8.16 -10.65 -2.76
C ALA A 160 8.89 -9.31 -2.50
N VAL A 161 10.03 -9.07 -3.15
CA VAL A 161 10.74 -7.79 -3.08
C VAL A 161 9.92 -6.65 -3.68
N GLN A 162 9.26 -6.89 -4.80
CA GLN A 162 8.39 -5.90 -5.44
C GLN A 162 7.22 -5.52 -4.53
N LEU A 163 6.58 -6.50 -3.90
CA LEU A 163 5.51 -6.27 -2.93
C LEU A 163 6.02 -5.41 -1.78
N PHE A 164 7.18 -5.78 -1.22
CA PHE A 164 7.82 -5.00 -0.17
C PHE A 164 8.03 -3.53 -0.55
N VAL A 165 8.58 -3.26 -1.74
CA VAL A 165 8.80 -1.88 -2.23
C VAL A 165 7.47 -1.15 -2.39
N THR A 166 6.44 -1.78 -2.94
CA THR A 166 5.12 -1.14 -3.12
C THR A 166 4.41 -0.82 -1.80
N LEU A 167 4.57 -1.67 -0.77
CA LEU A 167 4.02 -1.41 0.56
C LEU A 167 4.70 -0.19 1.21
N ILE A 168 6.03 -0.09 1.08
CA ILE A 168 6.77 1.09 1.54
C ILE A 168 6.33 2.34 0.76
N GLU A 169 6.24 2.25 -0.56
CA GLU A 169 5.81 3.36 -1.42
C GLU A 169 4.45 3.91 -0.95
N PHE A 170 3.47 3.04 -0.73
CA PHE A 170 2.15 3.44 -0.22
C PHE A 170 2.24 4.11 1.15
N LYS A 171 2.98 3.53 2.09
CA LYS A 171 3.16 4.10 3.43
C LYS A 171 3.88 5.46 3.41
N LEU A 172 4.90 5.64 2.58
CA LEU A 172 5.59 6.93 2.42
C LEU A 172 4.70 7.98 1.73
N THR A 173 3.96 7.57 0.71
CA THR A 173 3.05 8.46 -0.04
C THR A 173 1.88 8.92 0.85
N THR A 174 1.36 8.05 1.69
CA THR A 174 0.32 8.42 2.67
C THR A 174 0.87 9.33 3.77
N LEU A 175 2.12 9.15 4.21
CA LEU A 175 2.78 10.08 5.14
C LEU A 175 2.98 11.47 4.51
N ALA A 176 3.44 11.54 3.26
CA ALA A 176 3.52 12.80 2.52
C ALA A 176 2.14 13.45 2.35
N GLY A 177 1.10 12.63 2.13
CA GLY A 177 -0.29 13.08 2.08
C GLY A 177 -0.72 13.75 3.36
N PHE A 178 -0.39 13.17 4.51
CA PHE A 178 -0.71 13.74 5.81
C PHE A 178 -0.21 15.19 5.96
N VAL A 179 1.01 15.45 5.52
CA VAL A 179 1.64 16.79 5.59
C VAL A 179 1.01 17.76 4.59
N LEU A 180 0.55 17.27 3.44
CA LEU A 180 0.11 18.12 2.33
C LEU A 180 -1.41 18.36 2.28
N ILE A 181 -2.22 17.54 2.97
CA ILE A 181 -3.67 17.72 3.06
C ILE A 181 -4.11 19.07 3.63
N PRO A 182 -3.46 19.64 4.68
CA PRO A 182 -3.84 20.95 5.18
C PRO A 182 -3.85 22.03 4.11
N PHE A 183 -2.97 21.94 3.11
CA PHE A 183 -2.93 22.88 1.98
C PHE A 183 -4.17 22.79 1.08
N GLY A 184 -4.99 21.74 1.22
CA GLY A 184 -6.32 21.60 0.63
C GLY A 184 -7.34 22.63 1.11
N LEU A 185 -7.17 23.17 2.33
CA LEU A 185 -8.10 24.14 2.93
C LEU A 185 -8.10 25.49 2.19
N PHE A 186 -6.96 25.84 1.58
CA PHE A 186 -6.82 27.08 0.85
C PHE A 186 -6.93 26.81 -0.65
N SER A 187 -7.90 27.45 -1.30
CA SER A 187 -8.28 27.15 -2.69
C SER A 187 -7.13 27.30 -3.69
N GLN A 188 -6.18 28.21 -3.45
CA GLN A 188 -5.01 28.38 -4.32
C GLN A 188 -3.93 27.29 -4.12
N SER A 189 -3.84 26.68 -2.94
CA SER A 189 -2.89 25.59 -2.67
C SER A 189 -3.53 24.20 -2.71
N ALA A 190 -4.83 24.10 -3.00
CA ALA A 190 -5.58 22.86 -2.98
C ALA A 190 -5.02 21.79 -3.92
N PHE A 191 -4.38 22.22 -5.01
CA PHE A 191 -3.68 21.36 -5.95
C PHE A 191 -2.58 20.49 -5.32
N MET A 192 -1.93 20.96 -4.26
CA MET A 192 -0.92 20.17 -3.55
C MET A 192 -1.56 18.97 -2.86
N ALA A 193 -2.72 19.17 -2.21
CA ALA A 193 -3.47 18.07 -1.59
C ALA A 193 -4.04 17.12 -2.65
N GLU A 194 -4.59 17.63 -3.75
CA GLU A 194 -5.16 16.83 -4.85
C GLU A 194 -4.12 15.89 -5.48
N ARG A 195 -2.93 16.41 -5.80
CA ARG A 195 -1.84 15.60 -6.35
C ARG A 195 -1.45 14.43 -5.45
N VAL A 196 -1.39 14.66 -4.15
CA VAL A 196 -0.96 13.62 -3.23
C VAL A 196 -2.06 12.59 -2.98
N LEU A 197 -3.32 13.03 -2.92
CA LEU A 197 -4.46 12.11 -2.90
C LEU A 197 -4.44 11.21 -4.15
N GLY A 198 -4.17 11.77 -5.33
CA GLY A 198 -3.98 11.00 -6.55
C GLY A 198 -2.85 9.98 -6.46
N ASN A 199 -1.71 10.34 -5.86
CA ASN A 199 -0.58 9.43 -5.68
C ASN A 199 -0.88 8.30 -4.67
N VAL A 200 -1.65 8.59 -3.59
CA VAL A 200 -2.10 7.56 -2.64
C VAL A 200 -3.00 6.54 -3.35
N ILE A 201 -3.94 7.00 -4.18
CA ILE A 201 -4.79 6.11 -4.96
C ILE A 201 -3.98 5.32 -5.99
N SER A 202 -3.05 5.96 -6.70
CA SER A 202 -2.18 5.30 -7.68
C SER A 202 -1.32 4.20 -7.06
N SER A 203 -0.72 4.45 -5.90
CA SER A 203 0.04 3.45 -5.15
C SER A 203 -0.86 2.32 -4.61
N GLY A 204 -2.09 2.64 -4.19
CA GLY A 204 -3.11 1.64 -3.84
C GLY A 204 -3.47 0.71 -5.01
N ILE A 205 -3.64 1.26 -6.22
CA ILE A 205 -3.89 0.46 -7.44
C ILE A 205 -2.73 -0.48 -7.74
N LYS A 206 -1.47 -0.04 -7.56
CA LYS A 206 -0.30 -0.92 -7.73
C LYS A 206 -0.36 -2.12 -6.78
N ILE A 207 -0.74 -1.90 -5.52
CA ILE A 207 -0.92 -2.98 -4.53
C ILE A 207 -2.01 -3.95 -4.99
N LEU A 208 -3.14 -3.45 -5.48
CA LEU A 208 -4.22 -4.30 -6.01
C LEU A 208 -3.71 -5.19 -7.15
N VAL A 209 -3.04 -4.61 -8.14
CA VAL A 209 -2.53 -5.38 -9.30
C VAL A 209 -1.53 -6.44 -8.86
N LEU A 210 -0.64 -6.09 -7.93
CA LEU A 210 0.36 -7.03 -7.45
C LEU A 210 -0.24 -8.17 -6.61
N ALA A 211 -1.26 -7.86 -5.80
CA ALA A 211 -2.04 -8.85 -5.08
C ALA A 211 -2.71 -9.85 -6.03
N VAL A 212 -3.25 -9.38 -7.16
CA VAL A 212 -3.83 -10.24 -8.20
C VAL A 212 -2.77 -11.15 -8.83
N ILE A 213 -1.62 -10.60 -9.22
CA ILE A 213 -0.52 -11.36 -9.84
C ILE A 213 -0.03 -12.46 -8.91
N ILE A 214 0.21 -12.13 -7.63
CA ILE A 214 0.69 -13.08 -6.63
C ILE A 214 -0.36 -14.15 -6.37
N GLY A 215 -1.64 -13.77 -6.28
CA GLY A 215 -2.73 -14.71 -6.08
C GLY A 215 -2.83 -15.71 -7.24
N ILE A 216 -2.91 -15.24 -8.49
CA ILE A 216 -2.94 -16.12 -9.67
C ILE A 216 -1.69 -17.00 -9.74
N GLY A 217 -0.50 -16.44 -9.44
CA GLY A 217 0.73 -17.21 -9.38
C GLY A 217 0.65 -18.35 -8.37
N SER A 218 0.09 -18.11 -7.19
CA SER A 218 -0.03 -19.14 -6.15
C SER A 218 -0.99 -20.29 -6.48
N THR A 219 -2.04 -20.04 -7.28
CA THR A 219 -3.00 -21.08 -7.68
C THR A 219 -2.54 -21.91 -8.88
N LEU A 220 -1.63 -21.38 -9.70
CA LEU A 220 -1.09 -22.10 -10.86
C LEU A 220 -0.05 -23.17 -10.48
N PHE A 221 0.57 -23.06 -9.30
CA PHE A 221 1.61 -24.00 -8.84
C PHE A 221 1.18 -24.84 -7.62
N GLY A 222 -0.06 -24.68 -7.15
CA GLY A 222 -0.65 -25.40 -6.00
C GLY A 222 -1.72 -26.40 -6.41
#